data_AF-A0A2W5YH50-F1
#
_entry.id   AF-A0A2W5YH50-F1
#
_cell.length_a   1.000
_cell.length_b   1.000
_cell.length_c   1.000
_cell.angle_alpha   90.00
_cell.angle_beta   90.00
_cell.angle_gamma   90.00
#
_symmetry.space_group_name_H-M   'P 1'
#
loop_
_entity.id
_entity.type
_entity.pdbx_description
1 polymer ?
#
loop_
_entity_poly.entity_id
_entity_poly.type
_entity_poly.pdbx_seq_one_letter_code
_entity_poly.pdbx_strand_id
1 'polypeptide(L)' 'MADRINLFFAYAPIVVFALIVLVVYFSTRGQIAKIPIGQTFACNACGHRDKRDHMVPVAREGSVLWYCHRCVARL' A
#
# COMPACT_ATOMS: atom_id res chain seq x y z
N MET A 1 6.88 -51.55 -1.96
CA MET A 1 7.02 -50.43 -1.01
C MET A 1 7.91 -49.31 -1.57
N ALA A 2 8.99 -49.62 -2.31
CA ALA A 2 9.88 -48.62 -2.92
C ALA A 2 9.17 -47.59 -3.85
N ASP A 3 8.18 -48.02 -4.65
CA ASP A 3 7.51 -47.10 -5.60
C ASP A 3 6.71 -45.98 -4.92
N ARG A 4 6.12 -46.24 -3.74
CA ARG A 4 5.38 -45.21 -2.99
C ARG A 4 6.32 -44.18 -2.37
N ILE A 5 7.53 -44.60 -1.99
CA ILE A 5 8.56 -43.71 -1.43
C ILE A 5 9.09 -42.79 -2.52
N ASN A 6 9.37 -43.32 -3.72
CA ASN A 6 9.80 -42.51 -4.86
C ASN A 6 8.73 -41.49 -5.30
N LEU A 7 7.45 -41.90 -5.31
CA LEU A 7 6.32 -41.00 -5.56
C LEU A 7 6.22 -39.86 -4.54
N PHE A 8 6.44 -40.16 -3.26
CA PHE A 8 6.44 -39.13 -2.21
C PHE A 8 7.56 -38.12 -2.42
N PHE A 9 8.79 -38.56 -2.70
CA PHE A 9 9.92 -37.66 -2.98
C PHE A 9 9.75 -36.86 -4.27
N ALA A 10 9.00 -37.37 -5.25
CA ALA A 10 8.68 -36.63 -6.47
C ALA A 10 7.71 -35.46 -6.22
N TYR A 11 6.71 -35.64 -5.35
CA TYR A 11 5.69 -34.61 -5.06
C TYR A 11 6.03 -33.70 -3.89
N ALA A 12 6.85 -34.15 -2.94
CA ALA A 12 7.30 -33.37 -1.79
C ALA A 12 7.81 -31.96 -2.16
N PRO A 13 8.72 -31.76 -3.15
CA PRO A 13 9.21 -30.43 -3.49
C PRO A 13 8.12 -29.51 -4.05
N ILE A 14 7.14 -30.05 -4.79
CA ILE A 14 6.03 -29.27 -5.36
C ILE A 14 5.13 -28.75 -4.23
N VAL A 15 4.81 -29.62 -3.26
CA VAL A 15 3.97 -29.26 -2.12
C VAL A 15 4.66 -28.21 -1.24
N VAL A 16 5.95 -28.40 -0.96
CA VAL A 16 6.75 -27.43 -0.18
C VAL A 16 6.82 -26.08 -0.89
N PHE A 17 7.04 -26.06 -2.20
CA PHE A 17 7.05 -24.83 -2.98
C PHE A 17 5.70 -24.10 -2.94
N ALA A 18 4.59 -24.84 -3.10
CA ALA A 18 3.25 -24.26 -3.01
C ALA A 18 2.98 -23.62 -1.65
N LEU A 19 3.41 -24.26 -0.56
CA LEU A 19 3.30 -23.70 0.80
C LEU A 19 4.13 -22.42 0.96
N ILE A 20 5.36 -22.38 0.45
CA ILE A 20 6.20 -21.16 0.50
C ILE A 20 5.53 -20.01 -0.24
N VAL A 21 5.04 -20.25 -1.46
CA VAL A 21 4.33 -19.22 -2.25
C VAL A 21 3.10 -18.71 -1.50
N LEU A 22 2.33 -19.61 -0.89
CA LEU A 22 1.12 -19.25 -0.14
C LEU A 22 1.47 -18.38 1.08
N VAL A 23 2.49 -18.74 1.85
CA VAL A 23 2.98 -17.94 2.99
C VAL A 23 3.46 -16.56 2.54
N VAL A 24 4.24 -16.49 1.46
CA VAL A 24 4.73 -15.21 0.90
C VAL A 24 3.57 -14.35 0.39
N TYR A 25 2.56 -14.95 -0.23
CA TYR A 25 1.37 -14.24 -0.69
C TYR A 25 0.58 -13.62 0.47
N PHE A 26 0.35 -14.36 1.56
CA PHE A 26 -0.34 -13.82 2.73
C PHE A 26 0.51 -12.80 3.50
N SER A 27 1.83 -12.99 3.61
CA SER A 27 2.71 -12.02 4.27
C SER A 27 2.80 -10.71 3.49
N THR A 28 2.89 -10.76 2.17
CA THR A 28 2.89 -9.55 1.31
C THR A 28 1.55 -8.84 1.32
N ARG A 29 0.42 -9.55 1.36
CA ARG A 29 -0.92 -8.93 1.52
C ARG A 29 -1.04 -8.11 2.82
N GLY A 30 -0.42 -8.56 3.91
CA GLY A 30 -0.39 -7.83 5.18
C GLY A 30 0.59 -6.65 5.19
N GLN A 31 1.66 -6.73 4.41
CA GLN A 31 2.68 -5.66 4.27
C GLN A 31 2.36 -4.62 3.18
N ILE A 32 1.29 -4.80 2.41
CA ILE A 32 0.60 -3.67 1.79
C ILE A 32 -0.11 -2.94 2.94
N ALA A 33 0.71 -2.32 3.80
CA ALA A 33 0.29 -1.23 4.64
C ALA A 33 -0.56 -0.33 3.75
N LYS A 34 -1.74 0.03 4.26
CA LYS A 34 -2.67 0.97 3.67
C LYS A 34 -1.92 2.27 3.37
N ILE A 35 -1.14 2.33 2.30
CA ILE A 35 -0.92 3.55 1.56
C ILE A 35 -2.34 3.86 1.12
N PRO A 36 -2.98 4.92 1.62
CA PRO A 36 -4.32 5.24 1.21
C PRO A 36 -4.23 5.69 -0.25
N ILE A 37 -4.31 4.72 -1.17
CA ILE A 37 -4.38 4.95 -2.60
C ILE A 37 -5.72 5.66 -2.81
N GLY A 38 -5.68 6.98 -2.95
CA GLY A 38 -6.87 7.81 -3.08
C GLY A 38 -7.23 8.67 -1.86
N GLN A 39 -6.30 8.96 -0.94
CA GLN A 39 -6.52 10.07 -0.01
C GLN A 39 -6.64 11.39 -0.81
N THR A 40 -7.87 11.85 -0.98
CA THR A 40 -8.16 13.20 -1.48
C THR A 40 -7.99 14.16 -0.31
N PHE A 41 -7.09 15.12 -0.44
CA PHE A 41 -6.92 16.19 0.52
C PHE A 41 -7.95 17.28 0.21
N ALA A 42 -8.28 18.12 1.18
CA ALA A 42 -9.16 19.26 0.98
C ALA A 42 -8.38 20.55 1.26
N CYS A 43 -8.48 21.53 0.37
CA CYS A 43 -7.87 22.83 0.56
C CYS A 43 -8.51 23.54 1.76
N ASN A 44 -7.70 23.93 2.74
CA ASN A 44 -8.19 24.58 3.96
C ASN A 44 -8.90 25.93 3.71
N ALA A 45 -8.54 26.64 2.63
CA ALA A 45 -9.14 27.94 2.31
C ALA A 45 -10.47 27.86 1.52
N CYS A 46 -10.58 26.97 0.52
CA CYS A 46 -11.72 26.95 -0.43
C CYS A 46 -12.46 25.61 -0.48
N GLY A 47 -12.01 24.60 0.26
CA GLY A 47 -12.64 23.27 0.29
C GLY A 47 -12.42 22.42 -0.96
N HIS A 48 -11.73 22.92 -1.99
CA HIS A 48 -11.40 22.16 -3.20
C HIS A 48 -10.64 20.88 -2.85
N ARG A 49 -11.06 19.73 -3.40
CA ARG A 49 -10.46 18.42 -3.13
C ARG A 49 -9.67 17.91 -4.32
N ASP A 50 -8.49 17.41 -4.04
CA ASP A 50 -7.58 16.89 -5.05
C ASP A 50 -6.62 15.86 -4.43
N LYS A 51 -5.86 15.18 -5.29
CA LYS A 51 -4.80 14.25 -4.89
C LYS A 51 -3.67 15.01 -4.21
N ARG A 52 -2.89 14.29 -3.39
CA ARG A 52 -1.72 14.83 -2.68
C ARG A 52 -0.77 15.60 -3.60
N ASP A 53 -0.56 15.09 -4.81
CA ASP A 53 0.40 15.62 -5.78
C ASP A 53 0.00 17.01 -6.34
N HIS A 54 -1.27 17.40 -6.19
CA HIS A 54 -1.82 18.69 -6.62
C HIS A 54 -2.13 19.63 -5.46
N MET A 55 -1.71 19.27 -4.25
CA MET A 55 -1.87 20.09 -3.06
C MET A 55 -0.52 20.51 -2.48
N VAL A 56 -0.48 21.73 -1.97
CA VAL A 56 0.70 22.30 -1.33
C VAL A 56 0.54 22.17 0.19
N PRO A 57 1.44 21.44 0.87
CA PRO A 57 1.44 21.36 2.32
C PRO A 57 2.05 22.64 2.93
N VAL A 58 1.37 23.20 3.92
CA VAL A 58 1.83 24.38 4.68
C VAL A 58 1.79 24.04 6.17
N ALA A 59 2.93 24.14 6.83
CA ALA A 59 3.04 23.90 8.27
C ALA A 59 2.50 25.09 9.07
N ARG A 60 1.54 24.85 9.97
CA ARG A 60 0.93 25.84 10.88
C ARG A 60 0.73 25.21 12.26
N GLU A 61 1.29 25.83 13.30
CA GLU A 61 1.03 25.52 14.72
C GLU A 61 1.01 24.01 15.05
N GLY A 62 2.04 23.28 14.61
CA GLY A 62 2.18 21.84 14.89
C GLY A 62 1.33 20.92 14.01
N SER A 63 0.64 21.46 13.00
CA SER A 63 -0.14 20.68 12.02
C SER A 63 0.27 21.02 10.56
N VAL A 64 -0.01 20.09 9.64
CA VAL A 64 0.19 20.30 8.19
C VAL A 64 -1.17 20.51 7.55
N LEU A 65 -1.41 21.74 7.07
CA LEU A 65 -2.61 22.12 6.33
C LEU A 65 -2.34 22.01 4.83
N TRP A 66 -3.33 21.55 4.07
CA TRP A 66 -3.22 21.41 2.62
C TRP A 66 -3.95 22.54 1.91
N TYR A 67 -3.34 23.11 0.88
CA TYR A 67 -3.92 24.18 0.06
C TYR A 67 -3.83 23.84 -1.42
N CYS A 68 -4.79 24.31 -2.22
CA CYS A 68 -4.68 24.25 -3.67
C CYS A 68 -3.72 25.33 -4.20
N HIS A 69 -3.17 25.12 -5.40
CA HIS A 69 -2.24 26.06 -6.05
C HIS A 69 -2.78 27.50 -6.14
N ARG A 70 -4.09 27.67 -6.28
CA ARG A 70 -4.71 29.00 -6.36
C ARG A 70 -4.78 29.71 -5.01
N CYS A 71 -5.04 28.98 -3.93
CA CYS A 71 -5.17 29.54 -2.59
C CYS A 71 -3.82 29.77 -1.92
N VAL A 72 -2.81 28.94 -2.21
CA VAL A 72 -1.46 29.14 -1.68
C VAL A 72 -0.78 30.39 -2.24
N ALA A 73 -1.08 30.81 -3.46
CA ALA A 73 -0.56 32.05 -4.03
C ALA A 73 -1.12 33.33 -3.35
N ARG A 74 -2.09 33.20 -2.45
CA ARG A 74 -2.75 34.30 -1.74
C ARG A 74 -2.57 34.23 -0.22
N LEU A 75 -1.81 33.23 0.26
CA LEU A 75 -1.49 32.99 1.67
C LEU A 75 -0.30 33.83 2.11
#